data_AF-R5IJI5-F1
#
_entry.id   AF-R5IJI5-F1
#
_cell.length_a   1.000
_cell.length_b   1.000
_cell.length_c   1.000
_cell.angle_alpha   90.00
_cell.angle_beta   90.00
_cell.angle_gamma   90.00
#
_symmetry.space_group_name_H-M   'P 1'
#
loop_
_entity.id
_entity.type
_entity.pdbx_description
1 polymer ?
#
loop_
_entity_poly.entity_id
_entity_poly.type
_entity_poly.pdbx_seq_one_letter_code
_entity_poly.pdbx_strand_id
1 'polypeptide(L)'
;MKNDEIKEANRKALPKFLLFAVVCAIVGGVIGYYSGYGAAKGGMDELVGMMKETGAFFGTHIAPWLMVAIAIIVPVLCLPIYRSAKKLLAAWDGEDEAISDTIDRKLSVVIWIASASFIVAYFLIAASYSGGFAIFDDMEKTIVFFIGIVSFFTIMIEAILFQQKCVDTTKQMNPEKKASVYDMRFQKKWIDDCDEAEKIMIGKCAFKAYSATNAVCTVLAIVLAVCALVFDIGFLPSFTVCLIWAVNISMYCKEAMRYSEAGNRIS
;
A
#
# COMPACT_ATOMS: atom_id res chain seq x y z
N MET A 1 -11.23 4.07 -26.71
CA MET A 1 -12.36 3.46 -25.97
C MET A 1 -13.27 4.58 -25.46
N LYS A 2 -14.60 4.45 -25.47
CA LYS A 2 -15.48 5.55 -25.01
C LYS A 2 -15.46 5.61 -23.48
N ASN A 3 -15.42 6.82 -22.90
CA ASN A 3 -15.37 7.04 -21.45
C ASN A 3 -16.50 6.29 -20.68
N ASP A 4 -17.64 6.07 -21.33
CA ASP A 4 -18.78 5.34 -20.78
C ASP A 4 -18.49 3.85 -20.52
N GLU A 5 -17.68 3.21 -21.36
CA GLU A 5 -17.32 1.78 -21.23
C GLU A 5 -16.43 1.55 -20.00
N ILE A 6 -15.47 2.47 -19.75
CA ILE A 6 -14.62 2.46 -18.55
C ILE A 6 -15.47 2.62 -17.29
N LYS A 7 -16.43 3.55 -17.32
CA LYS A 7 -17.31 3.84 -16.19
C LYS A 7 -18.21 2.65 -15.86
N GLU A 8 -18.73 1.96 -16.86
CA GLU A 8 -19.59 0.78 -16.67
C GLU A 8 -18.82 -0.40 -16.06
N ALA A 9 -17.60 -0.68 -16.56
CA ALA A 9 -16.75 -1.73 -16.00
C ALA A 9 -16.41 -1.47 -14.53
N ASN A 10 -16.07 -0.23 -14.18
CA ASN A 10 -15.80 0.18 -12.81
C ASN A 10 -17.04 0.02 -11.91
N ARG A 11 -18.22 0.44 -12.38
CA ARG A 11 -19.48 0.32 -11.63
C ARG A 11 -19.84 -1.13 -11.30
N LYS A 12 -19.57 -2.06 -12.21
CA LYS A 12 -19.84 -3.51 -12.02
C LYS A 12 -18.90 -4.17 -11.01
N ALA A 13 -17.64 -3.74 -10.95
CA ALA A 13 -16.63 -4.33 -10.08
C ALA A 13 -16.58 -3.71 -8.66
N LEU A 14 -16.95 -2.43 -8.53
CA LEU A 14 -16.97 -1.67 -7.27
C LEU A 14 -17.66 -2.38 -6.08
N PRO A 15 -18.88 -2.95 -6.18
CA PRO A 15 -19.54 -3.52 -5.00
C PRO A 15 -18.79 -4.74 -4.41
N LYS A 16 -18.17 -5.55 -5.27
CA LYS A 16 -17.36 -6.71 -4.82
C LYS A 16 -16.08 -6.24 -4.12
N PHE A 17 -15.45 -5.20 -4.66
CA PHE A 17 -14.28 -4.59 -4.05
C PHE A 17 -14.60 -4.01 -2.66
N LEU A 18 -15.71 -3.28 -2.52
CA LEU A 18 -16.15 -2.73 -1.24
C LEU A 18 -16.44 -3.82 -0.21
N LEU A 19 -17.13 -4.90 -0.61
CA LEU A 19 -17.40 -6.05 0.27
C LEU A 19 -16.08 -6.64 0.80
N PHE A 20 -15.11 -6.85 -0.08
CA PHE A 20 -13.81 -7.39 0.31
C PHE A 20 -13.06 -6.47 1.28
N ALA A 21 -13.05 -5.16 1.02
CA ALA A 21 -12.42 -4.18 1.89
C ALA A 21 -13.03 -4.21 3.32
N VAL A 22 -14.36 -4.30 3.42
CA VAL A 22 -15.07 -4.41 4.71
C VAL A 22 -14.69 -5.69 5.43
N VAL A 23 -14.64 -6.84 4.75
CA VAL A 23 -14.24 -8.11 5.35
C VAL A 23 -12.81 -8.05 5.89
N CYS A 24 -11.87 -7.50 5.11
CA CYS A 24 -10.49 -7.31 5.56
C CYS A 24 -10.39 -6.39 6.78
N ALA A 25 -11.16 -5.31 6.81
CA ALA A 25 -11.20 -4.39 7.95
C ALA A 25 -11.71 -5.07 9.23
N ILE A 26 -12.78 -5.88 9.13
CA ILE A 26 -13.32 -6.64 10.27
C ILE A 26 -12.30 -7.66 10.78
N VAL A 27 -11.72 -8.46 9.87
CA VAL A 27 -10.73 -9.49 10.24
C VAL A 27 -9.49 -8.85 10.88
N GLY A 28 -8.98 -7.75 10.30
CA GLY A 28 -7.87 -6.99 10.85
C GLY A 28 -8.18 -6.42 12.24
N GLY A 29 -9.39 -5.87 12.44
CA GLY A 29 -9.84 -5.35 13.73
C GLY A 29 -9.94 -6.44 14.82
N VAL A 30 -10.45 -7.62 14.47
CA VAL A 30 -10.54 -8.76 15.40
C VAL A 30 -9.16 -9.28 15.80
N ILE A 31 -8.24 -9.46 14.84
CA ILE A 31 -6.86 -9.91 15.11
C ILE A 31 -6.12 -8.86 15.95
N GLY A 32 -6.30 -7.58 15.65
CA GLY A 32 -5.73 -6.47 16.43
C GLY A 32 -6.20 -6.48 17.88
N TYR A 33 -7.50 -6.69 18.11
CA TYR A 33 -8.09 -6.75 19.46
C TYR A 33 -7.48 -7.89 20.31
N TYR A 34 -7.39 -9.11 19.76
CA TYR A 34 -6.87 -10.26 20.50
C TYR A 34 -5.36 -10.22 20.74
N SER A 35 -4.59 -9.67 19.80
CA SER A 35 -3.14 -9.51 19.96
C SER A 35 -2.79 -8.43 20.99
N GLY A 36 -3.57 -7.34 21.07
CA GLY A 36 -3.41 -6.31 22.10
C GLY A 36 -3.69 -6.79 23.52
N TYR A 37 -4.62 -7.74 23.71
CA TYR A 37 -4.95 -8.31 25.03
C TYR A 37 -3.81 -9.16 25.63
N GLY A 38 -2.93 -9.74 24.80
CA GLY A 38 -1.82 -10.59 25.25
C GLY A 38 -0.55 -9.85 25.70
N ALA A 39 -0.34 -8.61 25.23
CA ALA A 39 0.91 -7.86 25.45
C ALA A 39 0.95 -7.05 26.76
N ALA A 40 -0.13 -7.04 27.54
CA ALA A 40 -0.28 -6.23 28.76
C ALA A 40 0.48 -6.77 30.01
N LYS A 41 1.30 -7.82 29.87
CA LYS A 41 2.06 -8.42 30.98
C LYS A 41 3.54 -8.60 30.63
N GLY A 42 4.33 -7.54 30.83
CA GLY A 42 5.79 -7.61 30.76
C GLY A 42 6.40 -6.35 31.36
N GLY A 43 7.16 -6.52 32.45
CA GLY A 43 7.90 -5.47 33.16
C GLY A 43 9.16 -5.05 32.40
N MET A 44 9.71 -3.87 32.71
CA MET A 44 10.67 -3.24 31.83
C MET A 44 11.72 -2.38 32.55
N ASP A 45 12.96 -2.43 32.02
CA ASP A 45 14.11 -1.60 32.38
C ASP A 45 13.98 -0.15 31.85
N GLU A 46 14.79 0.76 32.39
CA GLU A 46 14.67 2.23 32.30
C GLU A 46 14.69 2.80 30.86
N LEU A 47 15.54 2.28 29.96
CA LEU A 47 15.61 2.76 28.57
C LEU A 47 14.46 2.25 27.69
N VAL A 48 14.01 1.03 27.96
CA VAL A 48 12.88 0.43 27.25
C VAL A 48 11.57 1.08 27.73
N GLY A 49 11.50 1.47 29.01
CA GLY A 49 10.45 2.32 29.57
C GLY A 49 10.29 3.65 28.82
N MET A 50 11.41 4.37 28.58
CA MET A 50 11.40 5.62 27.80
C MET A 50 10.90 5.43 26.36
N MET A 51 11.29 4.35 25.68
CA MET A 51 10.81 4.05 24.33
C MET A 51 9.30 3.71 24.31
N LYS A 52 8.80 2.99 25.31
CA LYS A 52 7.37 2.66 25.41
C LYS A 52 6.52 3.88 25.73
N GLU A 53 6.99 4.75 26.61
CA GLU A 53 6.31 6.00 26.95
C GLU A 53 6.30 6.98 25.76
N THR A 54 7.44 7.12 25.08
CA THR A 54 7.54 7.93 23.84
C THR A 54 6.66 7.36 22.73
N GLY A 55 6.63 6.03 22.57
CA GLY A 55 5.79 5.35 21.59
C GLY A 55 4.30 5.50 21.88
N ALA A 56 3.90 5.38 23.15
CA ALA A 56 2.52 5.60 23.58
C ALA A 56 2.09 7.06 23.40
N PHE A 57 2.98 8.01 23.69
CA PHE A 57 2.76 9.43 23.44
C PHE A 57 2.59 9.71 21.94
N PHE A 58 3.51 9.20 21.11
CA PHE A 58 3.42 9.32 19.66
C PHE A 58 2.12 8.73 19.12
N GLY A 59 1.77 7.51 19.54
CA GLY A 59 0.55 6.83 19.13
C GLY A 59 -0.71 7.60 19.52
N THR A 60 -0.80 8.03 20.77
CA THR A 60 -2.04 8.64 21.30
C THR A 60 -2.20 10.09 20.82
N HIS A 61 -1.11 10.85 20.74
CA HIS A 61 -1.17 12.31 20.59
C HIS A 61 -0.61 12.84 19.27
N ILE A 62 0.16 12.06 18.51
CA ILE A 62 0.81 12.55 17.28
C ILE A 62 0.25 11.83 16.06
N ALA A 63 0.18 10.50 16.09
CA ALA A 63 -0.16 9.68 14.92
C ALA A 63 -1.54 10.01 14.31
N PRO A 64 -2.62 10.24 15.08
CA PRO A 64 -3.92 10.64 14.54
C PRO A 64 -3.88 11.95 13.78
N TRP A 65 -3.18 12.97 14.31
CA TRP A 65 -3.05 14.26 13.66
C TRP A 65 -2.15 14.23 12.42
N LEU A 66 -1.11 13.39 12.43
CA LEU A 66 -0.33 13.13 11.23
C LEU A 66 -1.19 12.48 10.14
N MET A 67 -2.09 11.55 10.48
CA MET A 67 -3.04 11.00 9.50
C MET A 67 -3.97 12.08 8.94
N VAL A 68 -4.50 12.97 9.78
CA VAL A 68 -5.31 14.13 9.31
C VAL A 68 -4.49 14.98 8.32
N ALA A 69 -3.24 15.30 8.67
CA ALA A 69 -2.38 16.09 7.79
C ALA A 69 -2.13 15.39 6.45
N ILE A 70 -1.87 14.08 6.45
CA ILE A 70 -1.68 13.29 5.22
C ILE A 70 -2.96 13.31 4.36
N ALA A 71 -4.13 13.08 4.96
CA ALA A 71 -5.42 13.14 4.25
C ALA A 71 -5.66 14.48 3.57
N ILE A 72 -5.14 15.59 4.12
CA ILE A 72 -5.26 16.92 3.49
C ILE A 72 -4.17 17.15 2.44
N ILE A 73 -2.92 16.78 2.73
CA ILE A 73 -1.77 17.07 1.88
C ILE A 73 -1.80 16.23 0.59
N VAL A 74 -2.21 14.96 0.66
CA VAL A 74 -2.20 14.05 -0.49
C VAL A 74 -3.05 14.59 -1.65
N PRO A 75 -4.31 15.02 -1.46
CA PRO A 75 -5.08 15.66 -2.52
C PRO A 75 -4.45 16.96 -3.02
N VAL A 76 -3.88 17.78 -2.13
CA VAL A 76 -3.24 19.06 -2.49
C VAL A 76 -2.05 18.84 -3.43
N LEU A 77 -1.27 17.77 -3.24
CA LEU A 77 -0.14 17.42 -4.11
C LEU A 77 -0.57 16.67 -5.37
N CYS A 78 -1.44 15.67 -5.23
CA CYS A 78 -1.82 14.78 -6.33
C CYS A 78 -2.76 15.45 -7.35
N LEU A 79 -3.70 16.30 -6.91
CA LEU A 79 -4.68 16.92 -7.82
C LEU A 79 -4.05 17.85 -8.86
N PRO A 80 -3.11 18.76 -8.54
CA PRO A 80 -2.44 19.60 -9.54
C PRO A 80 -1.65 18.78 -10.56
N ILE A 81 -0.90 17.77 -10.09
CA ILE A 81 -0.10 16.89 -10.96
C ILE A 81 -1.02 16.11 -11.91
N TYR A 82 -2.09 15.52 -11.36
CA TYR A 82 -3.09 14.80 -12.15
C TYR A 82 -3.82 15.70 -13.16
N ARG A 83 -4.22 16.91 -12.76
CA ARG A 83 -4.85 17.89 -13.67
C ARG A 83 -3.90 18.32 -14.78
N SER A 84 -2.60 18.47 -14.48
CA SER A 84 -1.58 18.74 -15.49
C SER A 84 -1.46 17.59 -16.49
N ALA A 85 -1.44 16.34 -16.03
CA ALA A 85 -1.45 15.16 -16.90
C ALA A 85 -2.70 15.13 -17.80
N LYS A 86 -3.89 15.40 -17.24
CA LYS A 86 -5.14 15.44 -18.00
C LYS A 86 -5.19 16.56 -19.05
N LYS A 87 -4.61 17.72 -18.76
CA LYS A 87 -4.50 18.82 -19.73
C LYS A 87 -3.58 18.43 -20.90
N LEU A 88 -2.47 17.78 -20.61
CA LEU A 88 -1.56 17.26 -21.64
C LEU A 88 -2.26 16.22 -22.50
N LEU A 89 -2.97 15.26 -21.88
CA LEU A 89 -3.76 14.26 -22.61
C LEU A 89 -4.80 14.88 -23.55
N ALA A 90 -5.50 15.93 -23.11
CA ALA A 90 -6.50 16.60 -23.94
C ALA A 90 -5.92 17.34 -25.15
N ALA A 91 -4.63 17.71 -25.08
CA ALA A 91 -3.90 18.36 -26.17
C ALA A 91 -3.06 17.36 -26.99
N TRP A 92 -3.01 16.10 -26.58
CA TRP A 92 -2.23 15.05 -27.23
C TRP A 92 -2.95 14.58 -28.49
N ASP A 93 -2.20 14.46 -29.59
CA ASP A 93 -2.70 14.05 -30.90
C ASP A 93 -2.80 12.52 -31.07
N GLY A 94 -2.23 11.76 -30.13
CA GLY A 94 -2.22 10.29 -30.14
C GLY A 94 -0.92 9.67 -30.64
N GLU A 95 0.02 10.47 -31.15
CA GLU A 95 1.26 9.97 -31.78
C GLU A 95 2.53 10.51 -31.10
N ASP A 96 2.49 11.67 -30.44
CA ASP A 96 3.67 12.22 -29.76
C ASP A 96 4.06 11.41 -28.50
N GLU A 97 5.06 10.54 -28.65
CA GLU A 97 5.60 9.70 -27.57
C GLU A 97 6.17 10.53 -26.40
N ALA A 98 6.77 11.70 -26.65
CA ALA A 98 7.37 12.51 -25.58
C ALA A 98 6.30 13.14 -24.67
N ILE A 99 5.14 13.49 -25.25
CA ILE A 99 3.97 13.93 -24.49
C ILE A 99 3.39 12.75 -23.71
N SER A 100 3.25 11.57 -24.32
CA SER A 100 2.78 10.34 -23.67
C SER A 100 3.64 9.97 -22.45
N ASP A 101 4.96 9.93 -22.62
CA ASP A 101 5.95 9.67 -21.55
C ASP A 101 5.81 10.68 -20.40
N THR A 102 5.57 11.95 -20.73
CA THR A 102 5.38 13.00 -19.73
C THR A 102 4.09 12.80 -18.94
N ILE A 103 3.01 12.35 -19.60
CA ILE A 103 1.75 12.00 -18.95
C ILE A 103 1.98 10.80 -18.02
N ASP A 104 2.56 9.72 -18.52
CA ASP A 104 2.80 8.50 -17.74
C ASP A 104 3.71 8.73 -16.54
N ARG A 105 4.75 9.56 -16.68
CA ARG A 105 5.59 9.97 -15.55
C ARG A 105 4.77 10.70 -14.47
N LYS A 106 3.90 11.64 -14.86
CA LYS A 106 3.04 12.36 -13.90
C LYS A 106 2.05 11.43 -13.22
N LEU A 107 1.44 10.51 -13.97
CA LEU A 107 0.52 9.51 -13.40
C LEU A 107 1.24 8.58 -12.43
N SER A 108 2.46 8.12 -12.78
CA SER A 108 3.30 7.28 -11.93
C SER A 108 3.68 7.97 -10.62
N VAL A 109 4.02 9.26 -10.66
CA VAL A 109 4.29 10.06 -9.45
C VAL A 109 3.05 10.14 -8.56
N VAL A 110 1.85 10.36 -9.13
CA VAL A 110 0.59 10.39 -8.35
C VAL A 110 0.32 9.04 -7.69
N ILE A 111 0.47 7.93 -8.42
CA ILE A 111 0.31 6.57 -7.87
C ILE A 111 1.31 6.31 -6.75
N TRP A 112 2.57 6.73 -6.93
CA TRP A 112 3.61 6.57 -5.93
C TRP A 112 3.31 7.35 -4.64
N ILE A 113 2.96 8.64 -4.74
CA ILE A 113 2.59 9.47 -3.58
C ILE A 113 1.40 8.86 -2.84
N ALA A 114 0.35 8.48 -3.57
CA ALA A 114 -0.84 7.87 -2.99
C ALA A 114 -0.53 6.54 -2.28
N SER A 115 0.29 5.68 -2.89
CA SER A 115 0.67 4.40 -2.32
C SER A 115 1.57 4.55 -1.09
N ALA A 116 2.58 5.42 -1.16
CA ALA A 116 3.46 5.70 -0.04
C ALA A 116 2.70 6.29 1.16
N SER A 117 1.78 7.22 0.90
CA SER A 117 0.95 7.83 1.94
C SER A 117 0.02 6.81 2.60
N PHE A 118 -0.53 5.87 1.83
CA PHE A 118 -1.36 4.80 2.38
C PHE A 118 -0.55 3.81 3.24
N ILE A 119 0.68 3.47 2.84
CA ILE A 119 1.59 2.65 3.66
C ILE A 119 1.90 3.36 4.99
N VAL A 120 2.19 4.67 4.95
CA VAL A 120 2.42 5.47 6.17
C VAL A 120 1.16 5.50 7.04
N ALA A 121 -0.02 5.67 6.45
CA ALA A 121 -1.29 5.66 7.20
C ALA A 121 -1.52 4.31 7.92
N TYR A 122 -1.17 3.18 7.31
CA TYR A 122 -1.22 1.86 7.97
C TYR A 122 -0.33 1.77 9.20
N PHE A 123 0.89 2.32 9.11
CA PHE A 123 1.76 2.42 10.28
C PHE A 123 1.16 3.33 11.36
N LEU A 124 0.64 4.50 10.99
CA LEU A 124 0.11 5.48 11.93
C LEU A 124 -1.15 4.98 12.65
N ILE A 125 -2.04 4.27 11.97
CA ILE A 125 -3.22 3.68 12.64
C ILE A 125 -2.79 2.59 13.62
N ALA A 126 -1.80 1.75 13.27
CA ALA A 126 -1.24 0.76 14.17
C ALA A 126 -0.56 1.38 15.39
N ALA A 127 0.20 2.47 15.18
CA ALA A 127 0.76 3.26 16.26
C ALA A 127 -0.34 3.85 17.16
N SER A 128 -1.45 4.29 16.58
CA SER A 128 -2.55 4.93 17.31
C SER A 128 -3.20 4.04 18.36
N TYR A 129 -3.32 2.72 18.12
CA TYR A 129 -3.85 1.77 19.12
C TYR A 129 -2.77 0.94 19.82
N SER A 130 -1.49 1.28 19.67
CA SER A 130 -0.37 0.53 20.27
C SER A 130 -0.38 0.52 21.81
N GLY A 131 -0.99 1.53 22.44
CA GLY A 131 -1.25 1.59 23.89
C GLY A 131 -2.36 0.64 24.37
N GLY A 132 -2.99 -0.11 23.48
CA GLY A 132 -4.06 -1.04 23.81
C GLY A 132 -5.34 -0.33 24.25
N PHE A 133 -6.04 -0.91 25.23
CA PHE A 133 -7.35 -0.40 25.67
C PHE A 133 -7.30 0.92 26.44
N ALA A 134 -6.12 1.38 26.87
CA ALA A 134 -5.96 2.65 27.59
C ALA A 134 -6.42 3.87 26.76
N ILE A 135 -6.59 3.71 25.46
CA ILE A 135 -7.15 4.73 24.57
C ILE A 135 -8.64 4.99 24.83
N PHE A 136 -9.35 4.04 25.45
CA PHE A 136 -10.77 4.12 25.80
C PHE A 136 -11.05 4.57 27.24
N ASP A 137 -10.01 4.69 28.07
CA ASP A 137 -10.15 5.13 29.46
C ASP A 137 -10.46 6.62 29.58
N ASP A 138 -10.20 7.38 28.51
CA ASP A 138 -10.41 8.83 28.46
C ASP A 138 -11.19 9.22 27.19
N MET A 139 -12.17 10.11 27.36
CA MET A 139 -13.06 10.52 26.28
C MET A 139 -12.32 11.33 25.21
N GLU A 140 -11.35 12.17 25.58
CA GLU A 140 -10.55 12.93 24.62
C GLU A 140 -9.70 12.00 23.76
N LYS A 141 -8.97 11.06 24.40
CA LYS A 141 -8.18 10.03 23.70
C LYS A 141 -9.05 9.19 22.77
N THR A 142 -10.24 8.82 23.21
CA THR A 142 -11.22 8.07 22.41
C THR A 142 -11.64 8.86 21.18
N ILE A 143 -11.98 10.14 21.33
CA ILE A 143 -12.36 11.03 20.21
C ILE A 143 -11.20 11.15 19.22
N VAL A 144 -9.98 11.42 19.70
CA VAL A 144 -8.77 11.55 18.86
C VAL A 144 -8.49 10.25 18.09
N PHE A 145 -8.71 9.09 18.72
CA PHE A 145 -8.60 7.79 18.05
C PHE A 145 -9.62 7.64 16.91
N PHE A 146 -10.89 8.00 17.14
CA PHE A 146 -11.91 7.96 16.09
C PHE A 146 -11.60 8.93 14.95
N ILE A 147 -11.04 10.11 15.23
CA ILE A 147 -10.53 11.03 14.20
C ILE A 147 -9.44 10.33 13.36
N GLY A 148 -8.52 9.62 14.01
CA GLY A 148 -7.51 8.81 13.36
C GLY A 148 -8.09 7.73 12.43
N ILE A 149 -9.11 6.99 12.88
CA ILE A 149 -9.82 5.98 12.07
C ILE A 149 -10.47 6.62 10.84
N VAL A 150 -11.21 7.72 11.01
CA VAL A 150 -11.86 8.42 9.89
C VAL A 150 -10.81 8.93 8.89
N SER A 151 -9.69 9.46 9.38
CA SER A 151 -8.59 9.93 8.54
C SER A 151 -7.93 8.79 7.77
N PHE A 152 -7.70 7.65 8.41
CA PHE A 152 -7.18 6.45 7.75
C PHE A 152 -8.09 5.99 6.60
N PHE A 153 -9.41 5.92 6.83
CA PHE A 153 -10.35 5.56 5.77
C PHE A 153 -10.40 6.61 4.65
N THR A 154 -10.24 7.89 4.99
CA THR A 154 -10.14 8.97 3.99
C THR A 154 -8.94 8.76 3.08
N ILE A 155 -7.75 8.51 3.65
CA ILE A 155 -6.52 8.22 2.88
C ILE A 155 -6.69 6.96 2.03
N MET A 156 -7.32 5.91 2.58
CA MET A 156 -7.61 4.68 1.82
C MET A 156 -8.48 4.98 0.59
N ILE A 157 -9.57 5.73 0.76
CA ILE A 157 -10.46 6.13 -0.33
C ILE A 157 -9.69 6.97 -1.35
N GLU A 158 -8.89 7.94 -0.92
CA GLU A 158 -8.05 8.75 -1.81
C GLU A 158 -7.10 7.91 -2.63
N ALA A 159 -6.39 6.97 -2.01
CA ALA A 159 -5.46 6.07 -2.70
C ALA A 159 -6.18 5.26 -3.79
N ILE A 160 -7.35 4.71 -3.48
CA ILE A 160 -8.19 3.98 -4.44
C ILE A 160 -8.65 4.90 -5.59
N LEU A 161 -9.12 6.11 -5.28
CA LEU A 161 -9.59 7.07 -6.29
C LEU A 161 -8.47 7.57 -7.18
N PHE A 162 -7.27 7.83 -6.64
CA PHE A 162 -6.11 8.23 -7.44
C PHE A 162 -5.61 7.09 -8.30
N GLN A 163 -5.50 5.88 -7.76
CA GLN A 163 -5.14 4.69 -8.55
C GLN A 163 -6.13 4.47 -9.69
N GLN A 164 -7.44 4.54 -9.42
CA GLN A 164 -8.48 4.43 -10.44
C GLN A 164 -8.32 5.51 -11.50
N LYS A 165 -8.23 6.78 -11.11
CA LYS A 165 -8.11 7.91 -12.05
C LYS A 165 -6.88 7.82 -12.92
N CYS A 166 -5.73 7.46 -12.35
CA CYS A 166 -4.49 7.30 -13.10
C CYS A 166 -4.59 6.15 -14.09
N VAL A 167 -5.06 4.98 -13.65
CA VAL A 167 -5.24 3.81 -14.52
C VAL A 167 -6.26 4.07 -15.63
N ASP A 168 -7.38 4.74 -15.33
CA ASP A 168 -8.38 5.11 -16.34
C ASP A 168 -7.85 6.15 -17.34
N THR A 169 -6.88 6.98 -16.93
CA THR A 169 -6.19 7.93 -17.82
C THR A 169 -5.19 7.20 -18.71
N THR A 170 -4.43 6.25 -18.16
CA THR A 170 -3.54 5.38 -18.95
C THR A 170 -4.33 4.58 -20.00
N LYS A 171 -5.54 4.08 -19.70
CA LYS A 171 -6.42 3.41 -20.69
C LYS A 171 -6.93 4.32 -21.80
N GLN A 172 -6.94 5.64 -21.60
CA GLN A 172 -7.30 6.58 -22.68
C GLN A 172 -6.18 6.70 -23.70
N MET A 173 -4.92 6.63 -23.24
CA MET A 173 -3.74 6.57 -24.11
C MET A 173 -3.59 5.19 -24.76
N ASN A 174 -4.00 4.15 -24.05
CA ASN A 174 -3.79 2.75 -24.38
C ASN A 174 -5.15 2.01 -24.45
N PRO A 175 -5.92 2.18 -25.55
CA PRO A 175 -7.31 1.69 -25.66
C PRO A 175 -7.44 0.16 -25.67
N GLU A 176 -6.35 -0.57 -25.86
CA GLU A 176 -6.28 -2.03 -25.75
C GLU A 176 -6.42 -2.52 -24.30
N LYS A 177 -6.07 -1.70 -23.31
CA LYS A 177 -6.16 -2.04 -21.88
C LYS A 177 -7.60 -1.95 -21.37
N LYS A 178 -8.16 -3.08 -20.93
CA LYS A 178 -9.59 -3.20 -20.53
C LYS A 178 -9.78 -3.51 -19.04
N ALA A 179 -8.72 -3.90 -18.33
CA ALA A 179 -8.83 -4.26 -16.92
C ALA A 179 -9.30 -3.09 -16.03
N SER A 180 -10.26 -3.34 -15.14
CA SER A 180 -10.72 -2.39 -14.13
C SER A 180 -9.92 -2.55 -12.83
N VAL A 181 -9.53 -1.44 -12.20
CA VAL A 181 -8.80 -1.43 -10.91
C VAL A 181 -9.61 -2.11 -9.80
N TYR A 182 -10.94 -2.06 -9.88
CA TYR A 182 -11.83 -2.70 -8.91
C TYR A 182 -11.96 -4.21 -9.11
N ASP A 183 -11.41 -4.78 -10.18
CA ASP A 183 -11.39 -6.22 -10.39
C ASP A 183 -10.36 -6.87 -9.47
N MET A 184 -10.77 -7.90 -8.72
CA MET A 184 -9.86 -8.65 -7.84
C MET A 184 -8.71 -9.32 -8.60
N ARG A 185 -8.87 -9.53 -9.91
CA ARG A 185 -7.84 -10.05 -10.81
C ARG A 185 -7.22 -8.96 -11.69
N PHE A 186 -7.30 -7.70 -11.27
CA PHE A 186 -6.78 -6.55 -12.02
C PHE A 186 -5.36 -6.79 -12.54
N GLN A 187 -4.41 -7.16 -11.66
CA GLN A 187 -3.00 -7.36 -12.04
C GLN A 187 -2.84 -8.41 -13.14
N LYS A 188 -3.58 -9.54 -13.05
CA LYS A 188 -3.55 -10.58 -14.06
C LYS A 188 -4.11 -10.09 -15.39
N LYS A 189 -5.31 -9.51 -15.37
CA LYS A 189 -5.96 -8.98 -16.58
C LYS A 189 -5.15 -7.85 -17.23
N TRP A 190 -4.51 -7.02 -16.41
CA TRP A 190 -3.67 -5.94 -16.87
C TRP A 190 -2.46 -6.47 -17.64
N ILE A 191 -1.78 -7.49 -17.11
CA ILE A 191 -0.66 -8.15 -17.81
C ILE A 191 -1.13 -8.88 -19.08
N ASP A 192 -2.30 -9.51 -19.05
CA ASP A 192 -2.87 -10.19 -20.21
C ASP A 192 -3.17 -9.22 -21.38
N ASP A 193 -3.52 -7.98 -21.08
CA ASP A 193 -3.77 -6.90 -22.06
C ASP A 193 -2.46 -6.23 -22.56
N CYS A 194 -1.31 -6.47 -21.92
CA CYS A 194 -0.03 -5.84 -22.29
C CYS A 194 0.64 -6.55 -23.47
N ASP A 195 1.41 -5.80 -24.25
CA ASP A 195 2.28 -6.39 -25.28
C ASP A 195 3.57 -7.01 -24.66
N GLU A 196 4.41 -7.61 -25.51
CA GLU A 196 5.65 -8.26 -25.05
C GLU A 196 6.71 -7.28 -24.52
N ALA A 197 6.79 -6.07 -25.07
CA ALA A 197 7.74 -5.06 -24.61
C ALA A 197 7.35 -4.54 -23.22
N GLU A 198 6.07 -4.27 -23.00
CA GLU A 198 5.49 -3.88 -21.73
C GLU A 198 5.67 -4.97 -20.66
N LYS A 199 5.41 -6.24 -21.01
CA LYS A 199 5.65 -7.39 -20.11
C LYS A 199 7.11 -7.49 -19.70
N ILE A 200 8.05 -7.31 -20.63
CA ILE A 200 9.49 -7.30 -20.34
C ILE A 200 9.84 -6.14 -19.40
N MET A 201 9.30 -4.95 -19.65
CA MET A 201 9.51 -3.78 -18.77
C MET A 201 8.99 -4.05 -17.36
N ILE A 202 7.74 -4.52 -17.22
CA ILE A 202 7.15 -4.92 -15.92
C ILE A 202 8.03 -5.97 -15.24
N GLY A 203 8.53 -6.95 -16.00
CA GLY A 203 9.45 -7.97 -15.48
C GLY A 203 10.75 -7.39 -14.92
N LYS A 204 11.38 -6.45 -15.63
CA LYS A 204 12.60 -5.76 -15.15
C LYS A 204 12.32 -4.92 -13.90
N CYS A 205 11.21 -4.18 -13.87
CA CYS A 205 10.78 -3.41 -12.71
C CYS A 205 10.50 -4.31 -11.51
N ALA A 206 9.78 -5.42 -11.71
CA ALA A 206 9.46 -6.40 -10.68
C ALA A 206 10.73 -7.07 -10.12
N PHE A 207 11.69 -7.43 -10.97
CA PHE A 207 12.98 -7.97 -10.52
C PHE A 207 13.79 -6.96 -9.71
N LYS A 208 13.80 -5.69 -10.12
CA LYS A 208 14.49 -4.63 -9.37
C LYS A 208 13.81 -4.38 -8.01
N ALA A 209 12.48 -4.39 -7.95
CA ALA A 209 11.73 -4.30 -6.70
C ALA A 209 12.00 -5.52 -5.80
N TYR A 210 11.96 -6.73 -6.35
CA TYR A 210 12.25 -7.98 -5.65
C TYR A 210 13.65 -7.98 -5.01
N SER A 211 14.67 -7.60 -5.78
CA SER A 211 16.06 -7.53 -5.27
C SER A 211 16.22 -6.48 -4.17
N ALA A 212 15.60 -5.30 -4.31
CA ALA A 212 15.59 -4.28 -3.28
C ALA A 212 14.90 -4.76 -2.00
N THR A 213 13.72 -5.39 -2.12
CA THR A 213 12.98 -5.95 -0.98
C THR A 213 13.80 -7.00 -0.24
N ASN A 214 14.48 -7.90 -0.96
CA ASN A 214 15.36 -8.90 -0.33
C ASN A 214 16.48 -8.25 0.47
N ALA A 215 17.18 -7.26 -0.10
CA ALA A 215 18.25 -6.54 0.60
C ALA A 215 17.72 -5.85 1.87
N VAL A 216 16.58 -5.15 1.76
CA VAL A 216 15.95 -4.47 2.90
C VAL A 216 15.52 -5.48 3.97
N CYS A 217 14.89 -6.60 3.60
CA CYS A 217 14.51 -7.64 4.54
C CYS A 217 15.71 -8.23 5.27
N THR A 218 16.83 -8.50 4.58
CA THR A 218 18.06 -8.99 5.20
C THR A 218 18.60 -7.99 6.23
N VAL A 219 18.74 -6.72 5.84
CA VAL A 219 19.26 -5.67 6.74
C VAL A 219 18.34 -5.48 7.95
N LEU A 220 17.03 -5.38 7.73
CA LEU A 220 16.05 -5.21 8.80
C LEU A 220 16.01 -6.41 9.75
N ALA A 221 16.10 -7.65 9.25
CA ALA A 221 16.11 -8.84 10.11
C ALA A 221 17.32 -8.83 11.06
N ILE A 222 18.50 -8.44 10.57
CA ILE A 222 19.72 -8.31 11.38
C ILE A 222 19.57 -7.19 12.41
N VAL A 223 19.16 -5.99 11.98
CA VAL A 223 18.98 -4.84 12.86
C VAL A 223 17.98 -5.16 13.97
N LEU A 224 16.83 -5.74 13.63
CA LEU A 224 15.79 -6.08 14.61
C LEU A 224 16.23 -7.20 15.56
N ALA A 225 17.06 -8.15 15.10
CA ALA A 225 17.63 -9.17 15.98
C ALA A 225 18.61 -8.56 17.01
N VAL A 226 19.46 -7.60 16.58
CA VAL A 226 20.33 -6.85 17.50
C VAL A 226 19.49 -6.00 18.47
N CYS A 227 18.47 -5.32 17.97
CA CYS A 227 17.54 -4.55 18.80
C CYS A 227 16.82 -5.42 19.83
N ALA A 228 16.48 -6.68 19.49
CA ALA A 228 15.89 -7.61 20.44
C ALA A 228 16.83 -7.92 21.61
N LEU A 229 18.14 -8.01 21.37
CA LEU A 229 19.14 -8.21 22.43
C LEU A 229 19.37 -6.97 23.29
N VAL A 230 19.35 -5.78 22.67
CA VAL A 230 19.72 -4.52 23.33
C VAL A 230 18.54 -3.84 24.02
N PHE A 231 17.33 -3.97 23.46
CA PHE A 231 16.15 -3.21 23.88
C PHE A 231 14.99 -4.10 24.34
N ASP A 232 15.19 -5.42 24.44
CA ASP A 232 14.16 -6.39 24.87
C ASP A 232 12.82 -6.25 24.14
N ILE A 233 12.83 -5.84 22.87
CA ILE A 233 11.63 -5.70 22.03
C ILE A 233 11.01 -7.04 21.62
N GLY A 234 11.63 -8.16 22.02
CA GLY A 234 11.27 -9.52 21.63
C GLY A 234 11.61 -9.86 20.18
N PHE A 235 11.32 -11.11 19.79
CA PHE A 235 11.66 -11.63 18.46
C PHE A 235 10.61 -11.33 17.38
N LEU A 236 9.40 -10.91 17.77
CA LEU A 236 8.24 -10.75 16.88
C LEU A 236 8.51 -9.81 15.69
N PRO A 237 9.11 -8.60 15.87
CA PRO A 237 9.41 -7.72 14.75
C PRO A 237 10.33 -8.37 13.70
N SER A 238 11.40 -9.03 14.16
CA SER A 238 12.34 -9.74 13.26
C SER A 238 11.66 -10.92 12.56
N PHE A 239 10.81 -11.66 13.28
CA PHE A 239 10.04 -12.76 12.70
C PHE A 239 9.08 -12.29 11.60
N THR A 240 8.37 -11.16 11.79
CA THR A 240 7.50 -10.60 10.74
C THR A 240 8.27 -10.25 9.47
N VAL A 241 9.48 -9.68 9.59
CA VAL A 241 10.36 -9.41 8.43
C VAL A 241 10.78 -10.71 7.75
N CYS A 242 11.19 -11.72 8.52
CA CYS A 242 11.55 -13.04 7.99
C CYS A 242 10.40 -13.73 7.27
N LEU A 243 9.15 -13.60 7.76
CA LEU A 243 7.96 -14.13 7.09
C LEU A 243 7.73 -13.47 5.73
N ILE A 244 7.80 -12.14 5.66
CA ILE A 244 7.68 -11.39 4.39
C ILE A 244 8.76 -11.87 3.42
N TRP A 245 9.99 -12.00 3.91
CA TRP A 245 11.12 -12.44 3.09
C TRP A 245 10.93 -13.88 2.59
N ALA A 246 10.50 -14.80 3.45
CA ALA A 246 10.21 -16.19 3.13
C ALA A 246 9.11 -16.31 2.06
N VAL A 247 8.04 -15.52 2.16
CA VAL A 247 6.98 -15.47 1.14
C VAL A 247 7.53 -14.96 -0.19
N ASN A 248 8.34 -13.89 -0.17
CA ASN A 248 8.92 -13.30 -1.37
C ASN A 248 9.81 -14.30 -2.14
N ILE A 249 10.75 -14.97 -1.45
CA ILE A 249 11.62 -15.97 -2.07
C ILE A 249 10.83 -17.20 -2.52
N SER A 250 9.84 -17.64 -1.73
CA SER A 250 9.04 -18.83 -2.06
C SER A 250 8.21 -18.62 -3.31
N MET A 251 7.56 -17.46 -3.46
CA MET A 251 6.79 -17.13 -4.66
C MET A 251 7.69 -17.02 -5.89
N TYR A 252 8.86 -16.39 -5.76
CA TYR A 252 9.84 -16.33 -6.85
C TYR A 252 10.29 -17.73 -7.29
N CYS A 253 10.72 -18.58 -6.34
CA CYS A 253 11.15 -19.94 -6.64
C CYS A 253 10.03 -20.79 -7.25
N LYS A 254 8.80 -20.66 -6.73
CA LYS A 254 7.63 -21.38 -7.26
C LYS A 254 7.36 -21.04 -8.73
N GLU A 255 7.30 -19.75 -9.07
CA GLU A 255 7.06 -19.34 -10.45
C GLU A 255 8.27 -19.66 -11.35
N ALA A 256 9.51 -19.52 -10.85
CA ALA A 256 10.71 -19.91 -11.59
C ALA A 256 10.71 -21.41 -11.96
N MET A 257 10.34 -22.30 -11.02
CA MET A 257 10.18 -23.74 -11.32
C MET A 257 9.11 -23.97 -12.38
N ARG A 258 7.96 -23.31 -12.25
CA ARG A 258 6.85 -23.43 -13.21
C ARG A 258 7.24 -23.00 -14.62
N TYR A 259 7.98 -21.89 -14.75
CA TYR A 259 8.45 -21.42 -16.05
C TYR A 259 9.57 -22.29 -16.62
N SER A 260 10.45 -22.83 -15.76
CA SER A 260 11.48 -23.80 -16.16
C SER A 260 10.85 -25.08 -16.73
N GLU A 261 9.84 -25.64 -16.06
CA GLU A 261 9.09 -26.81 -16.56
C GLU A 261 8.37 -26.52 -17.88
N ALA A 262 7.78 -25.33 -18.02
CA ALA A 262 7.14 -24.92 -19.26
C ALA A 262 8.16 -24.78 -20.40
N GLY A 263 9.30 -24.15 -20.15
CA GLY A 263 10.39 -24.00 -21.12
C GLY A 263 10.97 -25.36 -21.57
N ASN A 264 11.17 -26.29 -20.64
CA ASN A 264 11.65 -27.65 -20.93
C ASN A 264 10.64 -28.50 -21.72
N ARG A 265 9.36 -28.11 -21.79
CA ARG A 265 8.33 -28.78 -22.62
C ARG A 265 8.18 -28.17 -24.02
N ILE A 266 8.79 -27.02 -24.25
CA ILE A 266 8.75 -26.28 -25.53
C ILE A 266 10.08 -26.45 -26.29
N SER A 267 11.18 -26.75 -25.58
CA SER A 267 12.46 -27.22 -26.14
C SER A 267 12.41 -28.70 -26.51
#